data_AF-A0A7V9BSG5-F1
#
_entry.id   AF-A0A7V9BSG5-F1
#
_cell.length_a   1.000
_cell.length_b   1.000
_cell.length_c   1.000
_cell.angle_alpha   90.00
_cell.angle_beta   90.00
_cell.angle_gamma   90.00
#
_symmetry.space_group_name_H-M   'P 1'
#
loop_
_entity.id
_entity.type
_entity.pdbx_description
1 polymer ?
#
loop_
_entity_poly.entity_id
_entity_poly.type
_entity_poly.pdbx_seq_one_letter_code
_entity_poly.pdbx_strand_id
1 'polypeptide(L)'
;MTDAKIVAMIQEALASVAPNRKADFAGIQLEQTIESLGLDSIATMEMVGAIEDKISATFPDEELAKVQSLADLAKLIRSAGA
;
A
#
# COMPACT_ATOMS: atom_id res chain seq x y z
N MET A 1 2.21 9.84 -11.66
CA MET A 1 3.05 9.44 -10.50
C MET A 1 4.16 8.49 -10.92
N THR A 2 5.35 8.57 -10.31
CA THR A 2 6.46 7.62 -10.51
C THR A 2 6.43 6.49 -9.48
N ASP A 3 6.98 5.32 -9.83
CA ASP A 3 7.05 4.14 -8.95
C ASP A 3 7.73 4.45 -7.61
N ALA A 4 8.84 5.19 -7.63
CA ALA A 4 9.55 5.59 -6.41
C ALA A 4 8.66 6.39 -5.44
N LYS A 5 7.78 7.25 -5.96
CA LYS A 5 6.87 8.04 -5.12
C LYS A 5 5.73 7.19 -4.55
N ILE A 6 5.27 6.20 -5.31
CA ILE A 6 4.23 5.26 -4.87
C ILE A 6 4.78 4.35 -3.77
N VAL A 7 5.97 3.78 -3.98
CA VAL A 7 6.66 2.97 -2.96
C VAL A 7 6.85 3.79 -1.68
N ALA A 8 7.31 5.03 -1.76
CA ALA A 8 7.45 5.89 -0.58
C ALA A 8 6.12 6.07 0.18
N MET A 9 4.98 6.29 -0.51
CA MET A 9 3.68 6.38 0.16
C MET A 9 3.26 5.07 0.82
N ILE A 10 3.45 3.94 0.14
CA ILE A 10 3.15 2.63 0.70
C ILE A 10 4.01 2.39 1.95
N GLN A 11 5.30 2.73 1.91
CA GLN A 11 6.21 2.61 3.06
C GLN A 11 5.76 3.47 4.24
N GLU A 12 5.31 4.70 3.98
CA GLU A 12 4.77 5.57 5.03
C GLU A 12 3.47 5.01 5.62
N ALA A 13 2.55 4.53 4.79
CA ALA A 13 1.30 3.90 5.25
C ALA A 13 1.58 2.65 6.08
N LEU A 14 2.51 1.80 5.63
CA LEU A 14 2.98 0.63 6.36
C LEU A 14 3.62 1.00 7.71
N ALA A 15 4.43 2.06 7.73
CA ALA A 15 5.02 2.57 8.97
C ALA A 15 3.97 3.15 9.93
N SER A 16 2.83 3.63 9.43
CA SER A 16 1.72 4.11 10.25
C SER A 16 1.00 2.96 10.95
N VAL A 17 0.72 1.87 10.22
CA VAL A 17 -0.03 0.72 10.75
C VAL A 17 0.85 -0.25 11.54
N ALA A 18 2.13 -0.36 11.17
CA ALA A 18 3.10 -1.24 11.80
C ALA A 18 4.42 -0.50 12.06
N PRO A 19 4.43 0.50 12.97
CA PRO A 19 5.62 1.30 13.27
C PRO A 19 6.79 0.46 13.79
N ASN A 20 6.51 -0.64 14.49
CA ASN A 20 7.52 -1.59 14.98
C ASN A 20 8.25 -2.35 13.86
N ARG A 21 7.70 -2.38 12.63
CA ARG A 21 8.27 -3.07 11.47
C ARG A 21 8.77 -2.10 10.39
N LYS A 22 8.89 -0.81 10.69
CA LYS A 22 9.36 0.21 9.73
C LYS A 22 10.68 -0.14 9.03
N ALA A 23 11.61 -0.79 9.73
CA ALA A 23 12.88 -1.23 9.16
C ALA A 23 12.71 -2.35 8.11
N ASP A 24 11.73 -3.24 8.31
CA ASP A 24 11.34 -4.31 7.38
C ASP A 24 10.80 -3.71 6.07
N PHE A 25 10.05 -2.60 6.19
CA PHE A 25 9.44 -1.92 5.06
C PHE A 25 10.40 -1.02 4.27
N ALA A 26 11.59 -0.71 4.79
CA ALA A 26 12.53 0.23 4.16
C ALA A 26 13.05 -0.25 2.78
N GLY A 27 13.04 -1.56 2.54
CA GLY A 27 13.55 -2.20 1.31
C GLY A 27 12.49 -2.93 0.49
N ILE A 28 11.20 -2.62 0.66
CA ILE A 28 10.14 -3.32 -0.07
C ILE A 28 10.19 -3.02 -1.56
N GLN A 29 9.72 -3.99 -2.36
CA GLN A 29 9.70 -3.92 -3.81
C GLN A 29 8.27 -4.21 -4.29
N LEU A 30 7.86 -3.58 -5.39
CA LEU A 30 6.50 -3.71 -5.92
C LEU A 30 6.12 -5.16 -6.26
N GLU A 31 7.10 -6.00 -6.59
CA GLU A 31 6.89 -7.42 -6.91
C GLU A 31 6.52 -8.27 -5.69
N GLN A 32 6.67 -7.76 -4.47
CA GLN A 32 6.32 -8.50 -3.26
C GLN A 32 4.81 -8.55 -3.03
N THR A 33 4.35 -9.68 -2.50
CA THR A 33 2.95 -9.87 -2.11
C THR A 33 2.67 -9.22 -0.76
N ILE A 34 1.45 -8.74 -0.54
CA ILE A 34 1.03 -8.16 0.76
C ILE A 34 1.13 -9.22 1.86
N GLU A 35 0.78 -10.47 1.54
CA GLU A 35 0.89 -11.60 2.47
C GLU A 35 2.34 -11.88 2.89
N SER A 36 3.31 -11.70 2.00
CA SER A 36 4.74 -11.86 2.32
C SER A 36 5.26 -10.81 3.29
N LEU A 37 4.59 -9.65 3.40
CA LEU A 37 4.90 -8.66 4.42
C LEU A 37 4.43 -9.11 5.81
N GLY A 38 3.62 -10.18 5.89
CA GLY A 38 3.04 -10.67 7.13
C GLY A 38 2.14 -9.62 7.79
N LEU A 39 1.34 -8.92 6.96
CA LEU A 39 0.34 -7.97 7.44
C LEU A 39 -0.97 -8.69 7.68
N ASP A 40 -1.58 -8.43 8.82
CA ASP A 40 -2.93 -8.91 9.11
C ASP A 40 -3.97 -8.18 8.24
N SER A 41 -5.18 -8.76 8.12
CA SER A 41 -6.28 -8.12 7.38
C SER A 41 -6.61 -6.72 7.88
N ILE A 42 -6.49 -6.46 9.19
CA ILE A 42 -6.72 -5.14 9.77
C ILE A 42 -5.63 -4.15 9.34
N ALA A 43 -4.36 -4.54 9.46
CA ALA A 43 -3.23 -3.68 9.06
C ALA A 43 -3.27 -3.36 7.56
N THR A 44 -3.71 -4.32 6.73
CA THR A 44 -3.88 -4.12 5.30
C THR A 44 -4.99 -3.10 5.01
N MET A 45 -6.15 -3.23 5.65
CA MET A 45 -7.26 -2.27 5.52
C MET A 45 -6.86 -0.86 6.01
N GLU A 46 -6.19 -0.76 7.15
CA GLU A 46 -5.69 0.51 7.68
C GLU A 46 -4.65 1.15 6.77
N MET A 47 -3.76 0.34 6.16
CA MET A 47 -2.76 0.83 5.21
C MET A 47 -3.44 1.40 3.97
N VAL A 48 -4.43 0.68 3.43
CA VAL A 48 -5.24 1.14 2.29
C VAL A 48 -5.91 2.47 2.64
N GLY A 49 -6.59 2.56 3.79
CA GLY A 49 -7.23 3.80 4.23
C GLY A 49 -6.25 4.98 4.40
N ALA A 50 -5.05 4.72 4.93
CA ALA A 50 -4.01 5.75 5.05
C ALA A 50 -3.51 6.25 3.69
N ILE A 51 -3.48 5.38 2.68
CA ILE A 51 -3.13 5.75 1.31
C ILE A 51 -4.26 6.55 0.68
N GLU A 52 -5.51 6.11 0.83
CA GLU A 52 -6.71 6.80 0.34
C GLU A 52 -6.80 8.24 0.86
N ASP A 53 -6.55 8.43 2.17
CA ASP A 53 -6.49 9.75 2.80
C ASP A 53 -5.40 10.63 2.16
N LYS A 54 -4.19 10.08 1.98
CA LYS A 54 -3.06 10.79 1.36
C LYS A 54 -3.33 11.25 -0.07
N ILE A 55 -4.04 10.46 -0.87
CA ILE A 55 -4.37 10.81 -2.25
C ILE A 55 -5.75 11.47 -2.39
N SER A 56 -6.49 11.63 -1.28
CA SER A 56 -7.88 12.11 -1.27
C SER A 56 -8.76 11.38 -2.29
N ALA A 57 -8.61 10.07 -2.38
CA ALA A 57 -9.38 9.21 -3.28
C ALA A 57 -9.70 7.88 -2.61
N THR A 58 -10.79 7.25 -3.03
CA THR A 58 -11.23 5.95 -2.51
C THR A 58 -11.05 4.88 -3.59
N PHE A 59 -10.50 3.73 -3.23
CA PHE A 59 -10.37 2.59 -4.10
C PHE A 59 -11.68 1.77 -4.07
N PRO A 60 -12.19 1.34 -5.22
CA PRO A 60 -13.38 0.50 -5.26
C PRO A 60 -13.10 -0.88 -4.67
N ASP A 61 -14.04 -1.43 -3.89
CA ASP A 61 -13.92 -2.73 -3.22
C ASP A 61 -13.58 -3.87 -4.19
N GLU A 62 -14.13 -3.85 -5.41
CA GLU A 62 -13.84 -4.85 -6.44
C GLU A 62 -12.36 -4.88 -6.85
N GLU A 63 -11.71 -3.72 -6.85
CA GLU A 63 -10.30 -3.63 -7.18
C GLU A 63 -9.44 -3.99 -5.96
N LEU A 64 -9.83 -3.55 -4.75
CA LEU A 64 -9.18 -3.95 -3.50
C LEU A 64 -9.18 -5.47 -3.32
N ALA A 65 -10.29 -6.14 -3.66
CA ALA A 65 -10.39 -7.59 -3.61
C ALA A 65 -9.42 -8.31 -4.58
N LYS A 66 -8.94 -7.63 -5.62
CA LYS A 66 -7.95 -8.16 -6.57
C LYS A 66 -6.51 -7.82 -6.17
N VAL A 67 -6.30 -6.98 -5.17
CA VAL A 67 -4.96 -6.61 -4.72
C VAL A 67 -4.33 -7.79 -3.99
N GLN A 68 -3.31 -8.39 -4.61
CA GLN A 68 -2.49 -9.44 -3.99
C GLN A 68 -1.05 -8.97 -3.75
N SER A 69 -0.58 -8.02 -4.56
CA SER A 69 0.80 -7.54 -4.56
C SER A 69 0.90 -6.03 -4.39
N LEU A 70 2.07 -5.56 -3.95
CA LEU A 70 2.36 -4.13 -3.88
C LEU A 70 2.28 -3.46 -5.26
N ALA A 71 2.58 -4.19 -6.33
CA ALA A 71 2.41 -3.73 -7.71
C ALA A 71 0.95 -3.48 -8.07
N ASP A 72 0.02 -4.31 -7.60
CA ASP A 72 -1.41 -4.13 -7.85
C ASP A 72 -1.94 -2.91 -7.09
N LEU A 73 -1.55 -2.78 -5.81
CA LEU A 73 -1.84 -1.58 -5.03
C LEU A 73 -1.26 -0.32 -5.70
N ALA A 74 -0.02 -0.40 -6.21
CA ALA A 74 0.62 0.72 -6.90
C ALA A 74 -0.11 1.12 -8.20
N LYS A 75 -0.70 0.17 -8.93
CA LYS A 75 -1.57 0.48 -10.08
C LYS A 75 -2.81 1.24 -9.63
N LEU A 76 -3.44 0.84 -8.53
CA LEU A 76 -4.61 1.55 -7.99
C LEU A 76 -4.27 2.97 -7.58
N ILE A 77 -3.19 3.16 -6.83
CA ILE A 77 -2.69 4.49 -6.44
C ILE A 77 -2.42 5.34 -7.68
N ARG A 78 -1.80 4.76 -8.71
CA ARG A 78 -1.54 5.46 -9.97
C ARG A 78 -2.83 5.82 -10.71
N SER A 79 -3.84 4.95 -10.68
CA SER A 79 -5.12 5.18 -11.34
C SER A 79 -5.98 6.22 -10.61
N ALA A 80 -5.93 6.24 -9.28
CA ALA A 80 -6.73 7.14 -8.44
C ALA A 80 -6.07 8.51 -8.21
N GLY A 81 -4.73 8.56 -8.15
CA GLY A 81 -3.95 9.79 -7.96
C GLY A 81 -3.38 10.39 -9.26
N ALA A 82 -3.93 10.03 -10.42
CA ALA A 82 -3.60 10.61 -11.72
C ALA A 82 -4.40 11.88 -12.02
#